data_AF-A0A377ZI77-F1
#
_entry.id   AF-A0A377ZI77-F1
#
_cell.length_a   1.000
_cell.length_b   1.000
_cell.length_c   1.000
_cell.angle_alpha   90.00
_cell.angle_beta   90.00
_cell.angle_gamma   90.00
#
_symmetry.space_group_name_H-M   'P 1'
#
loop_
_entity.id
_entity.type
_entity.pdbx_description
1 polymer ?
#
loop_
_entity_poly.entity_id
_entity_poly.type
_entity_poly.pdbx_seq_one_letter_code
_entity_poly.pdbx_strand_id
1 'polypeptide(L)'
;MKCNHDSGSAVICTDKTNIDPAKVKSKLKLSLKKNMYYTTREWQYKNIPPVILCEMYLDLFSSKHRNITPEMIRIHCFHGVACFIEADFTDSDGNEFINVYDRAWNLQPFQMEYPNTPLPVDEPESFHKSVIAAQDLAKEIDYCRVDLMLKGDDIYFSEITLSPKEANLKSPHQFGTQNSAVCGICLLLKQVRSSLCIHALKQAMRV
;
A
#
# COMPACT_ATOMS: atom_id res chain seq x y z
N MET A 1 -8.42 -10.41 -6.26
CA MET A 1 -9.76 -9.82 -6.01
C MET A 1 -9.82 -9.37 -4.55
N LYS A 2 -10.35 -8.19 -4.26
CA LYS A 2 -10.58 -7.70 -2.89
C LYS A 2 -11.75 -6.70 -2.85
N CYS A 3 -12.26 -6.35 -1.67
CA CYS A 3 -13.23 -5.26 -1.56
C CYS A 3 -12.51 -3.92 -1.37
N ASN A 4 -13.17 -2.82 -1.74
CA ASN A 4 -12.62 -1.45 -1.65
C ASN A 4 -12.68 -0.82 -0.24
N HIS A 5 -13.36 -1.43 0.72
CA HIS A 5 -13.75 -0.84 2.00
C HIS A 5 -13.39 -1.71 3.20
N ASP A 6 -12.67 -2.82 2.98
CA ASP A 6 -12.31 -3.77 4.03
C ASP A 6 -10.83 -4.13 4.01
N SER A 7 -10.40 -4.87 5.03
CA SER A 7 -9.07 -5.46 5.13
C SER A 7 -9.17 -7.00 5.17
N GLY A 8 -8.15 -7.69 4.68
CA GLY A 8 -8.03 -9.16 4.78
C GLY A 8 -8.97 -9.99 3.87
N SER A 9 -9.78 -9.36 3.02
CA SER A 9 -10.70 -10.08 2.12
C SER A 9 -10.07 -10.62 0.84
N ALA A 10 -8.79 -10.29 0.61
CA ALA A 10 -8.09 -10.61 -0.62
C ALA A 10 -8.20 -12.10 -0.97
N VAL A 11 -8.48 -12.35 -2.25
CA VAL A 11 -8.46 -13.66 -2.89
C VAL A 11 -7.45 -13.60 -4.01
N ILE A 12 -6.40 -14.39 -3.89
CA ILE A 12 -5.36 -14.57 -4.90
C ILE A 12 -5.80 -15.72 -5.82
N CYS A 13 -5.75 -15.48 -7.12
CA CYS A 13 -6.06 -16.46 -8.17
C CYS A 13 -4.85 -16.57 -9.07
N THR A 14 -4.02 -17.59 -8.85
CA THR A 14 -2.86 -17.90 -9.71
C THR A 14 -3.27 -18.72 -10.92
N ASP A 15 -4.23 -19.62 -10.76
CA ASP A 15 -4.80 -20.45 -11.83
C ASP A 15 -6.34 -20.45 -11.75
N LYS A 16 -6.98 -20.07 -12.86
CA LYS A 16 -8.44 -20.02 -12.98
C LYS A 16 -9.08 -21.41 -13.01
N THR A 17 -8.34 -22.45 -13.37
CA THR A 17 -8.83 -23.83 -13.42
C THR A 17 -8.92 -24.46 -12.03
N ASN A 18 -8.11 -23.97 -11.08
CA ASN A 18 -7.98 -24.52 -9.73
C ASN A 18 -8.69 -23.67 -8.66
N ILE A 19 -9.47 -22.66 -9.07
CA ILE A 19 -10.21 -21.80 -8.13
C ILE A 19 -11.59 -22.39 -7.85
N ASP A 20 -11.98 -22.47 -6.58
CA ASP A 20 -13.36 -22.80 -6.18
C ASP A 20 -14.24 -21.53 -6.24
N PRO A 21 -15.10 -21.37 -7.27
CA PRO A 21 -15.88 -20.15 -7.42
C PRO A 21 -16.92 -19.98 -6.33
N ALA A 22 -17.43 -21.08 -5.75
CA ALA A 22 -18.44 -21.04 -4.69
C ALA A 22 -17.84 -20.52 -3.38
N LYS A 23 -16.63 -20.98 -3.03
CA LYS A 23 -15.90 -20.49 -1.86
C LYS A 23 -15.52 -19.01 -1.99
N VAL A 24 -15.00 -18.61 -3.15
CA VAL A 24 -14.64 -17.21 -3.43
C VAL A 24 -15.85 -16.29 -3.36
N LYS A 25 -16.96 -16.69 -4.01
CA LYS A 25 -18.22 -15.92 -3.98
C LYS A 25 -18.75 -15.78 -2.55
N SER A 26 -18.68 -16.85 -1.76
CA SER A 26 -19.13 -16.83 -0.36
C SER A 26 -18.26 -15.89 0.50
N LYS A 27 -16.93 -15.95 0.36
CA LYS A 27 -16.00 -15.06 1.06
C LYS A 27 -16.27 -13.59 0.71
N LEU A 28 -16.36 -13.26 -0.58
CA LEU A 28 -16.59 -11.88 -1.02
C LEU A 28 -17.98 -11.36 -0.66
N LYS A 29 -19.02 -12.21 -0.71
CA LYS A 29 -20.37 -11.83 -0.23
C LYS A 29 -20.40 -11.51 1.26
N LEU A 30 -19.62 -12.22 2.07
CA LEU A 30 -19.50 -11.94 3.49
C LEU A 30 -18.79 -10.60 3.71
N SER A 31 -17.70 -10.37 2.99
CA SER A 31 -16.95 -9.10 3.03
C SER A 31 -17.78 -7.89 2.63
N LEU A 32 -18.54 -7.98 1.53
CA LEU A 32 -19.42 -6.88 1.07
C LEU A 32 -20.49 -6.44 2.09
N LYS A 33 -20.81 -7.28 3.08
CA LYS A 33 -21.76 -6.94 4.15
C LYS A 33 -21.10 -6.25 5.34
N LYS A 34 -19.76 -6.25 5.41
CA LYS A 34 -19.03 -5.61 6.50
C LYS A 34 -18.94 -4.12 6.22
N ASN A 35 -18.95 -3.34 7.29
CA ASN A 35 -18.59 -1.93 7.24
C ASN A 35 -17.58 -1.71 8.35
N MET A 36 -16.33 -1.42 7.97
CA MET A 36 -15.20 -1.30 8.88
C MET A 36 -15.43 -0.21 9.93
N TYR A 37 -16.25 0.81 9.64
CA TYR A 37 -16.61 1.85 10.61
C TYR A 37 -17.13 1.28 11.93
N TYR A 38 -17.95 0.22 11.91
CA TYR A 38 -18.51 -0.33 13.14
C TYR A 38 -17.48 -1.08 13.99
N THR A 39 -16.39 -1.53 13.39
CA THR A 39 -15.30 -2.26 14.06
C THR A 39 -14.19 -1.31 14.51
N THR A 40 -13.70 -0.45 13.61
CA THR A 40 -12.53 0.41 13.86
C THR A 40 -12.90 1.83 14.30
N ARG A 41 -14.17 2.24 14.16
CA ARG A 41 -14.68 3.61 14.45
C ARG A 41 -14.07 4.70 13.58
N GLU A 42 -13.59 4.29 12.43
CA GLU A 42 -12.96 5.11 11.40
C GLU A 42 -14.01 5.71 10.45
N TRP A 43 -14.34 7.00 10.65
CA TRP A 43 -15.46 7.70 9.99
C TRP A 43 -15.47 7.59 8.45
N GLN A 44 -14.30 7.66 7.83
CA GLN A 44 -14.02 7.41 6.42
C GLN A 44 -14.69 6.18 5.81
N TYR A 45 -14.78 5.05 6.53
CA TYR A 45 -15.35 3.82 5.98
C TYR A 45 -16.88 3.82 6.00
N LYS A 46 -17.49 4.75 6.75
CA LYS A 46 -18.93 4.71 7.08
C LYS A 46 -19.81 4.70 5.84
N ASN A 47 -19.45 5.50 4.83
CA ASN A 47 -20.28 5.77 3.65
C ASN A 47 -19.70 5.22 2.36
N ILE A 48 -18.65 4.38 2.39
CA ILE A 48 -18.06 3.81 1.18
C ILE A 48 -19.02 2.76 0.62
N PRO A 49 -19.50 2.90 -0.64
CA PRO A 49 -20.30 1.87 -1.29
C PRO A 49 -19.44 0.61 -1.51
N PRO A 50 -19.83 -0.56 -0.98
CA PRO A 50 -19.08 -1.80 -1.13
C PRO A 50 -19.02 -2.29 -2.59
N VAL A 51 -17.81 -2.43 -3.14
CA VAL A 51 -17.56 -3.06 -4.45
C VAL A 51 -16.44 -4.07 -4.40
N ILE A 52 -16.41 -5.00 -5.37
CA ILE A 52 -15.32 -5.95 -5.58
C ILE A 52 -14.39 -5.39 -6.65
N LEU A 53 -13.11 -5.26 -6.31
CA LEU A 53 -12.03 -4.95 -7.21
C LEU A 53 -11.38 -6.25 -7.69
N CYS A 54 -11.21 -6.37 -9.00
CA CYS A 54 -10.47 -7.47 -9.62
C CYS A 54 -9.27 -6.88 -10.36
N GLU A 55 -8.09 -7.27 -9.93
CA GLU A 55 -6.83 -6.71 -10.40
C GLU A 55 -5.94 -7.84 -10.90
N MET A 56 -5.05 -7.51 -11.83
CA MET A 56 -4.07 -8.46 -12.35
C MET A 56 -3.14 -8.90 -11.24
N TYR A 57 -2.87 -10.21 -11.15
CA TYR A 57 -1.87 -10.73 -10.25
C TYR A 57 -0.47 -10.31 -10.71
N LEU A 58 0.31 -9.72 -9.81
CA LEU A 58 1.67 -9.30 -10.06
C LEU A 58 2.64 -10.27 -9.42
N ASP A 59 3.28 -11.08 -10.25
CA ASP A 59 4.43 -11.88 -9.82
C ASP A 59 5.68 -10.99 -9.84
N LEU A 60 6.19 -10.65 -8.65
CA LEU A 60 7.41 -9.84 -8.46
C LEU A 60 8.69 -10.69 -8.48
N PHE A 61 8.56 -12.01 -8.34
CA PHE A 61 9.69 -12.92 -8.09
C PHE A 61 10.10 -13.75 -9.30
N SER A 62 9.25 -13.84 -10.33
CA SER A 62 9.48 -14.66 -11.53
C SER A 62 10.88 -14.52 -12.15
N SER A 63 11.52 -13.35 -11.99
CA SER A 63 12.84 -13.04 -12.55
C SER A 63 13.80 -12.38 -11.55
N LYS A 64 13.52 -12.46 -10.24
CA LYS A 64 14.32 -11.81 -9.20
C LYS A 64 14.48 -12.69 -7.95
N HIS A 65 15.54 -12.46 -7.20
CA HIS A 65 15.78 -13.18 -5.95
C HIS A 65 14.84 -12.68 -4.85
N ARG A 66 14.00 -13.58 -4.33
CA ARG A 66 13.00 -13.29 -3.28
C ARG A 66 13.59 -12.57 -2.07
N ASN A 67 14.74 -13.00 -1.59
CA ASN A 67 15.36 -12.50 -0.35
C ASN A 67 15.84 -11.04 -0.41
N ILE A 68 15.92 -10.45 -1.60
CA ILE A 68 16.38 -9.07 -1.83
C ILE A 68 15.40 -8.26 -2.68
N THR A 69 14.23 -8.82 -3.00
CA THR A 69 13.22 -8.12 -3.81
C THR A 69 12.11 -7.62 -2.90
N PRO A 70 11.89 -6.30 -2.81
CA PRO A 70 10.83 -5.77 -1.98
C PRO A 70 9.46 -6.13 -2.57
N GLU A 71 8.57 -6.65 -1.73
CA GLU A 71 7.18 -6.97 -2.06
C GLU A 71 6.32 -5.71 -2.14
N MET A 72 6.63 -4.73 -1.30
CA MET A 72 5.93 -3.46 -1.21
C MET A 72 6.94 -2.37 -0.85
N ILE A 73 6.76 -1.21 -1.47
CA ILE A 73 7.45 0.03 -1.14
C ILE A 73 6.40 1.00 -0.60
N ARG A 74 6.48 1.34 0.68
CA ARG A 74 5.58 2.31 1.33
C ARG A 74 6.29 3.63 1.53
N ILE A 75 5.83 4.66 0.83
CA ILE A 75 6.46 5.98 0.82
C ILE A 75 5.66 6.92 1.71
N HIS A 76 6.25 7.32 2.83
CA HIS A 76 5.67 8.29 3.74
C HIS A 76 5.92 9.70 3.21
N CYS A 77 4.84 10.38 2.84
CA CYS A 77 4.85 11.73 2.35
C CYS A 77 4.28 12.69 3.40
N PHE A 78 5.01 13.77 3.67
CA PHE A 78 4.59 14.86 4.56
C PHE A 78 4.51 16.14 3.74
N HIS A 79 3.34 16.77 3.72
CA HIS A 79 3.04 17.95 2.89
C HIS A 79 3.44 17.73 1.42
N GLY A 80 3.13 16.56 0.88
CA GLY A 80 3.49 16.17 -0.49
C GLY A 80 4.96 15.80 -0.73
N VAL A 81 5.82 15.79 0.29
CA VAL A 81 7.25 15.45 0.16
C VAL A 81 7.53 14.07 0.73
N ALA A 82 8.13 13.18 -0.07
CA ALA A 82 8.56 11.86 0.39
C ALA A 82 9.70 12.01 1.42
N CYS A 83 9.59 11.37 2.57
CA CYS A 83 10.59 11.47 3.65
C CYS A 83 11.19 10.10 4.00
N PHE A 84 10.34 9.09 4.20
CA PHE A 84 10.76 7.74 4.58
C PHE A 84 10.17 6.71 3.65
N ILE A 85 10.94 5.66 3.37
CA ILE A 85 10.54 4.56 2.52
C ILE A 85 10.68 3.27 3.30
N GLU A 86 9.56 2.61 3.58
CA GLU A 86 9.56 1.25 4.10
C GLU A 86 9.57 0.27 2.93
N ALA A 87 10.44 -0.72 2.97
CA ALA A 87 10.50 -1.80 2.02
C ALA A 87 10.24 -3.13 2.75
N ASP A 88 9.17 -3.82 2.36
CA ASP A 88 8.78 -5.11 2.92
C ASP A 88 9.42 -6.26 2.17
N PHE A 89 9.91 -7.25 2.90
CA PHE A 89 10.47 -8.47 2.33
C PHE A 89 9.95 -9.68 3.07
N THR A 90 9.74 -10.76 2.32
CA THR A 90 9.56 -12.10 2.88
C THR A 90 10.58 -13.01 2.21
N ASP A 91 11.46 -13.63 2.98
CA ASP A 91 12.46 -14.55 2.41
C ASP A 91 11.85 -15.88 1.93
N SER A 92 12.70 -16.79 1.46
CA SER A 92 12.29 -18.14 1.05
C SER A 92 11.78 -19.03 2.18
N ASP A 93 12.19 -18.74 3.41
CA ASP A 93 11.83 -19.51 4.62
C ASP A 93 10.55 -18.96 5.28
N GLY A 94 10.03 -17.83 4.78
CA GLY A 94 8.83 -17.18 5.26
C GLY A 94 9.07 -16.17 6.36
N ASN A 95 10.32 -15.77 6.61
CA ASN A 95 10.64 -14.71 7.57
C ASN A 95 10.36 -13.33 6.96
N GLU A 96 9.76 -12.45 7.75
CA GLU A 96 9.37 -11.09 7.35
C GLU A 96 10.42 -10.07 7.81
N PHE A 97 10.72 -9.10 6.94
CA PHE A 97 11.68 -8.03 7.19
C PHE A 97 11.13 -6.69 6.72
N ILE A 98 11.52 -5.62 7.40
CA ILE A 98 11.25 -4.24 6.98
C ILE A 98 12.54 -3.44 7.04
N ASN A 99 12.99 -2.94 5.90
CA ASN A 99 14.06 -1.96 5.84
C ASN A 99 13.46 -0.56 5.67
N VAL A 100 13.99 0.41 6.41
CA VAL A 100 13.62 1.83 6.25
C VAL A 100 14.76 2.57 5.55
N TYR A 101 14.44 3.24 4.45
CA TYR A 101 15.37 4.04 3.65
C TYR A 101 14.99 5.51 3.63
N ASP A 102 15.97 6.37 3.34
CA ASP A 102 15.72 7.73 2.87
C ASP A 102 15.49 7.77 1.35
N ARG A 103 15.21 8.97 0.82
CA ARG A 103 15.00 9.19 -0.63
C ARG A 103 16.19 8.87 -1.53
N ALA A 104 17.38 8.73 -0.96
CA ALA A 104 18.60 8.36 -1.68
C ALA A 104 18.94 6.88 -1.49
N TRP A 105 17.96 6.07 -1.04
CA TRP A 105 18.09 4.65 -0.77
C TRP A 105 19.17 4.30 0.27
N ASN A 106 19.46 5.22 1.20
CA ASN A 106 20.35 4.92 2.33
C ASN A 106 19.54 4.28 3.46
N LEU A 107 20.00 3.12 3.93
CA LEU A 107 19.37 2.41 5.05
C LEU A 107 19.49 3.26 6.33
N GLN A 108 18.36 3.47 6.99
CA GLN A 108 18.29 4.29 8.19
C GLN A 108 18.73 3.49 9.44
N PRO A 109 19.34 4.16 10.45
CA PRO A 109 19.89 3.50 11.63
C PRO A 109 18.82 3.17 12.69
N PHE A 110 17.64 2.73 12.25
CA PHE A 110 16.55 2.31 13.12
C PHE A 110 15.71 1.22 12.45
N GLN A 111 14.93 0.51 13.25
CA GLN A 111 14.05 -0.57 12.82
C GLN A 111 12.60 -0.25 13.15
N MET A 112 11.69 -0.88 12.42
CA MET A 112 10.25 -0.80 12.67
C MET A 112 9.76 -2.10 13.35
N GLU A 113 8.68 -2.70 12.87
CA GLU A 113 8.03 -3.86 13.47
C GLU A 113 8.84 -5.16 13.27
N TYR A 114 9.64 -5.21 12.22
CA TYR A 114 10.43 -6.36 11.82
C TYR A 114 11.91 -5.99 11.71
N PRO A 115 12.81 -6.98 11.83
CA PRO A 115 14.24 -6.75 11.64
C PRO A 115 14.55 -6.35 10.20
N ASN A 116 15.74 -5.79 10.00
CA ASN A 116 16.27 -5.53 8.65
C ASN A 116 16.62 -6.85 7.95
N THR A 117 16.62 -6.82 6.62
CA THR A 117 17.11 -7.94 5.81
C THR A 117 18.56 -8.29 6.18
N PRO A 118 18.92 -9.58 6.19
CA PRO A 118 20.29 -10.00 6.50
C PRO A 118 21.29 -9.66 5.38
N LEU A 119 20.78 -9.45 4.16
CA LEU A 119 21.55 -9.08 2.99
C LEU A 119 21.31 -7.61 2.63
N PRO A 120 22.32 -6.90 2.11
CA PRO A 120 22.11 -5.58 1.51
C PRO A 120 21.19 -5.70 0.30
N VAL A 121 20.36 -4.67 0.09
CA VAL A 121 19.40 -4.60 -1.01
C VAL A 121 19.74 -3.40 -1.87
N ASP A 122 20.07 -3.65 -3.12
CA ASP A 122 20.34 -2.61 -4.11
C ASP A 122 19.07 -1.80 -4.41
N GLU A 123 19.27 -0.55 -4.83
CA GLU A 123 18.18 0.34 -5.25
C GLU A 123 17.40 -0.28 -6.42
N PRO A 124 16.07 -0.45 -6.32
CA PRO A 124 15.26 -0.93 -7.43
C PRO A 124 15.30 0.04 -8.63
N GLU A 125 15.37 -0.49 -9.85
CA GLU A 125 15.42 0.28 -11.11
C GLU A 125 14.36 1.39 -11.23
N SER A 126 13.14 1.13 -10.75
CA SER A 126 12.02 2.07 -10.79
C SER A 126 11.83 2.87 -9.50
N PHE A 127 12.77 2.84 -8.55
CA PHE A 127 12.65 3.53 -7.27
C PHE A 127 12.50 5.05 -7.42
N HIS A 128 13.38 5.71 -8.17
CA HIS A 128 13.26 7.15 -8.37
C HIS A 128 11.91 7.56 -9.00
N LYS A 129 11.41 6.76 -9.96
CA LYS A 129 10.08 6.96 -10.56
C LYS A 129 8.96 6.79 -9.51
N SER A 130 9.12 5.88 -8.55
CA SER A 130 8.14 5.60 -7.51
C SER A 130 8.06 6.73 -6.47
N VAL A 131 9.21 7.33 -6.12
CA VAL A 131 9.28 8.53 -5.28
C VAL A 131 8.55 9.70 -5.94
N ILE A 132 8.77 9.94 -7.23
CA ILE A 132 8.05 10.99 -7.97
C ILE A 132 6.54 10.72 -7.96
N ALA A 133 6.13 9.49 -8.30
CA ALA A 133 4.73 9.11 -8.32
C ALA A 133 4.05 9.29 -6.95
N ALA A 134 4.73 8.93 -5.87
CA ALA A 134 4.20 9.09 -4.52
C ALA A 134 4.03 10.56 -4.14
N GLN A 135 5.01 11.43 -4.44
CA GLN A 135 4.88 12.87 -4.19
C GLN A 135 3.76 13.51 -5.01
N ASP A 136 3.61 13.11 -6.27
CA ASP A 136 2.52 13.59 -7.12
C ASP A 136 1.14 13.18 -6.58
N LEU A 137 1.00 11.96 -6.07
CA LEU A 137 -0.21 11.47 -5.40
C LEU A 137 -0.46 12.19 -4.07
N ALA A 138 0.60 12.48 -3.32
CA ALA A 138 0.56 13.15 -2.03
C ALA A 138 0.39 14.68 -2.10
N LYS A 139 0.43 15.27 -3.30
CA LYS A 139 0.31 16.72 -3.47
C LYS A 139 -1.01 17.22 -2.86
N GLU A 140 -0.91 18.23 -1.99
CA GLU A 140 -2.03 18.83 -1.23
C GLU A 140 -2.55 17.94 -0.08
N ILE A 141 -1.79 16.93 0.34
CA ILE A 141 -2.10 16.09 1.50
C ILE A 141 -1.04 16.32 2.59
N ASP A 142 -1.49 16.65 3.81
CA ASP A 142 -0.60 16.92 4.96
C ASP A 142 0.25 15.70 5.33
N TYR A 143 -0.37 14.53 5.36
CA TYR A 143 0.32 13.26 5.51
C TYR A 143 -0.40 12.17 4.72
N CYS A 144 0.37 11.36 4.00
CA CYS A 144 -0.09 10.07 3.52
C CYS A 144 1.07 9.10 3.34
N ARG A 145 0.77 7.82 3.45
CA ARG A 145 1.65 6.73 3.02
C ARG A 145 1.15 6.21 1.68
N VAL A 146 2.02 6.15 0.68
CA VAL A 146 1.68 5.63 -0.65
C VAL A 146 2.33 4.27 -0.82
N ASP A 147 1.52 3.23 -1.01
CA ASP A 147 1.96 1.84 -1.11
C ASP A 147 2.06 1.44 -2.59
N LEU A 148 3.27 1.11 -3.04
CA LEU A 148 3.62 0.83 -4.43
C LEU A 148 4.33 -0.52 -4.57
N MET A 149 4.07 -1.23 -5.65
CA MET A 149 4.83 -2.42 -6.05
C MET A 149 5.68 -2.10 -7.28
N LEU A 150 6.94 -2.57 -7.29
CA LEU A 150 7.93 -2.28 -8.34
C LEU A 150 8.26 -3.55 -9.13
N LYS A 151 8.02 -3.55 -10.45
CA LYS A 151 8.34 -4.68 -11.34
C LYS A 151 9.14 -4.22 -12.55
N GLY A 152 10.45 -4.37 -12.48
CA GLY A 152 11.38 -3.80 -13.46
C GLY A 152 11.19 -2.28 -13.53
N ASP A 153 10.94 -1.76 -14.73
CA ASP A 153 10.66 -0.36 -14.99
C ASP A 153 9.25 0.13 -14.60
N ASP A 154 8.35 -0.81 -14.29
CA ASP A 154 6.93 -0.54 -14.08
C ASP A 154 6.58 -0.35 -12.59
N ILE A 155 5.71 0.62 -12.32
CA ILE A 155 5.20 0.93 -10.97
C ILE A 155 3.70 0.68 -10.92
N TYR A 156 3.28 0.00 -9.86
CA TYR A 156 1.90 -0.38 -9.62
C TYR A 156 1.42 0.18 -8.28
N PHE A 157 0.37 0.99 -8.33
CA PHE A 157 -0.26 1.54 -7.14
C PHE A 157 -1.11 0.50 -6.42
N SER A 158 -0.91 0.32 -5.11
CA SER A 158 -1.72 -0.59 -4.28
C SER A 158 -2.76 0.18 -3.46
N GLU A 159 -2.29 1.14 -2.66
CA GLU A 159 -3.10 1.85 -1.68
C GLU A 159 -2.47 3.20 -1.34
N ILE A 160 -3.29 4.13 -0.87
CA ILE A 160 -2.84 5.31 -0.14
C ILE A 160 -3.48 5.28 1.24
N THR A 161 -2.68 5.49 2.28
CA THR A 161 -3.09 5.50 3.68
C THR A 161 -2.94 6.90 4.28
N LEU A 162 -4.04 7.58 4.61
CA LEU A 162 -4.00 8.97 5.13
C LEU A 162 -3.68 9.10 6.64
N SER A 163 -3.73 8.01 7.39
CA SER A 163 -3.37 8.01 8.82
C SER A 163 -2.63 6.72 9.16
N PRO A 164 -1.44 6.77 9.77
CA PRO A 164 -0.71 5.56 10.11
C PRO A 164 -1.33 4.88 11.35
N LYS A 165 -1.37 3.54 11.33
CA LYS A 165 -1.74 2.67 12.46
C LYS A 165 -3.07 3.00 13.16
N GLU A 166 -4.15 3.27 12.43
CA GLU A 166 -5.47 3.57 13.05
C GLU A 166 -5.42 4.76 14.04
N ALA A 167 -4.43 5.66 13.90
CA ALA A 167 -4.10 6.71 14.89
C ALA A 167 -3.67 6.20 16.29
N ASN A 168 -3.26 4.94 16.44
CA ASN A 168 -2.79 4.33 17.69
C ASN A 168 -1.29 4.55 17.98
N LEU A 169 -0.59 5.35 17.18
CA LEU A 169 0.75 5.82 17.54
C LEU A 169 0.61 6.79 18.71
N LYS A 170 1.05 6.37 19.91
CA LYS A 170 1.28 7.28 21.03
C LYS A 170 2.40 8.25 20.64
N SER A 171 2.03 9.38 20.06
CA SER A 171 2.99 10.47 19.80
C SER A 171 3.51 11.02 21.13
N PRO A 172 4.82 11.31 21.26
CA PRO A 172 5.27 12.24 22.28
C PRO A 172 4.58 13.59 22.00
N HIS A 173 4.10 14.24 23.06
CA HIS A 173 3.30 15.47 23.01
C HIS A 173 3.78 16.47 21.95
N GLN A 174 2.80 16.96 21.16
CA GLN A 174 2.82 18.11 20.23
C GLN A 174 2.68 17.72 18.75
N PHE A 175 1.47 17.33 18.34
CA PHE A 175 0.94 17.73 17.03
C PHE A 175 -0.53 18.13 17.20
N GLY A 176 -0.86 19.32 16.70
CA GLY A 176 -2.15 19.96 16.84
C GLY A 176 -3.28 19.12 16.26
N THR A 177 -4.44 19.17 16.91
CA THR A 177 -5.69 18.56 16.50
C THR A 177 -6.15 19.08 15.14
N GLN A 178 -5.90 18.31 14.07
CA GLN A 178 -6.79 18.23 12.93
C GLN A 178 -7.12 16.75 12.72
N ASN A 179 -8.42 16.46 12.59
CA ASN A 179 -8.95 15.11 12.44
C ASN A 179 -8.34 14.43 11.21
N SER A 180 -7.28 13.64 11.40
CA SER A 180 -6.69 12.80 10.37
C SER A 180 -7.57 11.55 10.21
N ALA A 181 -8.56 11.67 9.33
CA ALA A 181 -9.35 10.55 8.86
C ALA A 181 -8.44 9.54 8.15
N VAL A 182 -8.48 8.27 8.60
CA VAL A 182 -7.85 7.16 7.89
C VAL A 182 -8.49 7.05 6.52
N CYS A 183 -7.78 6.56 5.53
CA CYS A 183 -8.33 6.29 4.22
C CYS A 183 -7.38 5.26 3.69
N GLY A 184 -7.84 4.03 3.57
CA GLY A 184 -7.25 3.04 2.68
C GLY A 184 -8.12 2.99 1.44
N ILE A 185 -8.12 4.04 0.62
CA ILE A 185 -8.81 3.95 -0.67
C ILE A 185 -7.91 3.07 -1.53
N CYS A 186 -8.31 1.80 -1.68
CA CYS A 186 -7.77 1.00 -2.74
C CYS A 186 -8.39 1.45 -4.05
N LEU A 187 -7.59 2.15 -4.84
CA LEU A 187 -7.91 2.48 -6.21
C LEU A 187 -7.37 1.38 -7.11
N LEU A 188 -8.15 1.03 -8.13
CA LEU A 188 -7.79 0.06 -9.17
C LEU A 188 -6.33 0.25 -9.59
N LEU A 189 -5.56 -0.84 -9.50
CA LEU A 189 -4.23 -1.04 -10.07
C LEU A 189 -4.20 -0.50 -11.51
N LYS A 190 -3.87 0.78 -11.64
CA LYS A 190 -3.43 1.37 -12.90
C LYS A 190 -1.93 1.49 -12.79
N GLN A 191 -1.26 0.93 -13.78
CA GLN A 191 0.14 1.25 -13.96
C GLN A 191 0.29 2.77 -14.02
N VAL A 192 1.17 3.31 -13.18
CA VAL A 192 1.37 4.76 -13.10
C VAL A 192 2.20 5.20 -14.31
N ARG A 193 1.59 5.18 -15.49
CA ARG A 193 2.24 5.52 -16.77
C ARG A 193 2.07 7.00 -17.18
N SER A 194 1.13 7.74 -16.57
CA SER A 194 0.81 9.11 -17.00
C SER A 194 0.12 9.97 -15.94
N SER A 195 0.20 11.29 -16.12
CA SER A 195 -0.50 12.30 -15.30
C SER A 195 -2.02 12.12 -15.26
N LEU A 196 -2.61 11.51 -16.31
CA LEU A 196 -4.03 11.18 -16.36
C LEU A 196 -4.45 10.10 -15.33
N CYS A 197 -3.58 9.12 -15.05
CA CYS A 197 -3.88 8.13 -14.02
C CYS A 197 -3.90 8.78 -12.63
N ILE A 198 -2.93 9.64 -12.34
CA ILE A 198 -2.84 10.39 -11.07
C ILE A 198 -4.04 11.32 -10.90
N HIS A 199 -4.48 12.00 -11.97
CA HIS A 199 -5.67 12.85 -11.89
C HIS A 199 -6.95 12.06 -11.60
N ALA A 200 -7.13 10.88 -12.22
CA ALA A 200 -8.27 10.01 -11.95
C ALA A 200 -8.25 9.45 -10.52
N LEU A 201 -7.06 9.12 -9.99
CA LEU A 201 -6.87 8.71 -8.61
C LEU A 201 -7.25 9.86 -7.65
N LYS A 202 -6.82 11.09 -7.94
CA LYS A 202 -7.18 12.28 -7.16
C LYS A 202 -8.66 12.61 -7.18
N GLN A 203 -9.32 12.46 -8.33
CA GLN A 203 -10.78 12.67 -8.41
C GLN A 203 -11.53 11.65 -7.54
N ALA A 204 -11.07 10.40 -7.46
CA ALA A 204 -11.66 9.39 -6.61
C ALA A 204 -11.37 9.61 -5.10
N MET A 205 -10.35 10.41 -4.76
CA MET A 205 -10.02 10.80 -3.39
C MET A 205 -10.75 12.06 -2.90
N ARG A 206 -11.33 12.86 -3.80
CA ARG A 206 -12.22 13.98 -3.43
C ARG A 206 -13.57 13.41 -2.97
N VAL A 207 -13.65 13.04 -1.70
CA VAL A 207 -14.91 12.87 -0.98
C VAL A 207 -15.42 14.22 -0.53
#